data_AF-A0A150JPT0-F1
#
_entry.id   AF-A0A150JPT0-F1
#
_cell.length_a   1.000
_cell.length_b   1.000
_cell.length_c   1.000
_cell.angle_alpha   90.00
_cell.angle_beta   90.00
_cell.angle_gamma   90.00
#
_symmetry.space_group_name_H-M   'P 1'
#
loop_
_entity.id
_entity.type
_entity.pdbx_description
1 polymer ?
#
loop_
_entity_poly.entity_id
_entity_poly.type
_entity_poly.pdbx_seq_one_letter_code
_entity_poly.pdbx_strand_id
1 'polypeptide(L)'
;MVDWDDEAKLPISIQADLLSLNRSSLYYKPVGPSPEELFIKHRIDEIYTKHPYYGSRRIVALLNAEGLVINRKAVQRHIGPGL
;
A
#
# COMPACT_ATOMS: atom_id res chain seq x y z
N MET A 1 0.66 26.61 5.03
CA MET A 1 1.42 25.50 5.65
C MET A 1 0.86 25.34 7.07
N VAL A 2 0.58 24.11 7.51
CA VAL A 2 0.06 23.85 8.86
C VAL A 2 1.25 23.78 9.82
N ASP A 3 1.15 24.51 10.92
CA ASP A 3 2.12 24.56 12.00
C ASP A 3 1.67 23.65 13.15
N TRP A 4 2.50 22.65 13.45
CA TRP A 4 2.23 21.56 14.40
C TRP A 4 2.86 21.77 15.77
N ASP A 5 3.60 22.87 15.96
CA ASP A 5 4.28 23.16 17.21
C ASP A 5 3.28 23.64 18.29
N ASP A 6 3.54 23.29 19.55
CA ASP A 6 2.69 23.69 20.69
C ASP A 6 2.69 25.22 20.92
N GLU A 7 3.68 25.93 20.36
CA GLU A 7 3.78 27.40 20.38
C GLU A 7 3.05 28.08 19.20
N ALA A 8 2.37 27.31 18.35
CA ALA A 8 1.64 27.85 17.21
C ALA A 8 0.58 28.86 17.68
N LYS A 9 0.54 30.03 17.02
CA LYS A 9 -0.39 31.12 17.36
C LYS A 9 -1.86 30.76 17.20
N LEU A 10 -2.17 29.72 16.42
CA LEU A 10 -3.51 29.24 16.13
C LEU A 10 -3.59 27.72 16.32
N PRO A 11 -4.67 27.19 16.93
CA PRO A 11 -4.91 25.75 16.99
C PRO A 11 -4.98 25.11 15.60
N ILE A 12 -4.56 23.85 15.47
CA ILE A 12 -4.61 23.06 14.22
C ILE A 12 -6.00 23.08 13.57
N SER A 13 -7.07 23.06 14.37
CA SER A 13 -8.44 23.14 13.85
C SER A 13 -8.70 24.42 13.07
N ILE A 14 -8.27 25.56 13.61
CA ILE A 14 -8.45 26.88 12.97
C ILE A 14 -7.57 27.00 11.74
N GLN A 15 -6.33 26.50 11.80
CA GLN A 15 -5.45 26.46 10.63
C GLN A 15 -6.03 25.60 9.50
N ALA A 16 -6.62 24.45 9.83
CA ALA A 16 -7.28 23.58 8.86
C ALA A 16 -8.49 24.25 8.22
N ASP A 17 -9.33 24.92 9.00
CA ASP A 17 -10.53 25.62 8.50
C ASP A 17 -10.13 26.79 7.57
N LEU A 18 -9.14 27.60 7.95
CA LEU A 18 -8.61 28.70 7.12
C LEU A 18 -8.02 28.20 5.80
N LEU A 19 -7.40 27.03 5.80
CA LEU A 19 -6.80 26.41 4.62
C LEU A 19 -7.77 25.50 3.86
N SER A 20 -9.03 25.38 4.30
CA SER A 20 -10.03 24.47 3.73
C SER A 20 -9.55 23.01 3.67
N LEU A 21 -8.79 22.57 4.67
CA LEU A 21 -8.24 21.21 4.77
C LEU A 21 -9.18 20.31 5.58
N ASN A 22 -9.31 19.05 5.16
CA ASN A 22 -10.01 18.05 5.95
C ASN A 22 -9.16 17.65 7.17
N ARG A 23 -9.64 18.00 8.38
CA ARG A 23 -8.99 17.67 9.67
C ARG A 23 -8.64 16.18 9.80
N SER A 24 -9.50 15.27 9.35
CA SER A 24 -9.23 13.84 9.44
C SER A 24 -8.01 13.40 8.62
N SER A 25 -7.75 14.06 7.49
CA SER A 25 -6.55 13.79 6.67
C SER A 25 -5.27 14.35 7.28
N LEU A 26 -5.36 15.45 8.05
CA LEU A 26 -4.19 16.03 8.73
C LEU A 26 -3.62 15.08 9.78
N TYR A 27 -4.47 14.34 10.48
CA TYR A 27 -4.04 13.36 11.49
C TYR A 27 -3.76 11.97 10.93
N TYR A 28 -4.01 11.73 9.63
CA TYR A 28 -3.77 10.43 9.04
C TYR A 28 -2.26 10.13 8.98
N LYS A 29 -1.84 9.15 9.79
CA LYS A 29 -0.51 8.56 9.68
C LYS A 29 -0.62 7.33 8.76
N PRO A 30 0.06 7.31 7.59
CA PRO A 30 0.03 6.14 6.73
C PRO A 30 0.61 4.95 7.50
N VAL A 31 -0.17 3.86 7.57
CA VAL A 31 0.30 2.59 8.11
C VAL A 31 1.06 1.88 6.99
N GLY A 32 2.31 1.48 7.26
CA GLY A 32 3.11 0.71 6.32
C GLY A 32 2.49 -0.67 6.03
N PRO A 33 2.86 -1.32 4.91
CA PRO A 33 2.40 -2.67 4.61
C PRO A 33 2.82 -3.64 5.73
N SER A 34 2.00 -4.65 5.98
CA SER A 34 2.37 -5.70 6.94
C SER A 34 3.57 -6.51 6.43
N PRO A 35 4.35 -7.17 7.31
CA PRO A 35 5.42 -8.07 6.88
C PRO A 35 4.94 -9.17 5.93
N GLU A 36 3.73 -9.68 6.15
CA GLU A 36 3.08 -10.67 5.29
C GLU A 36 2.77 -10.10 3.89
N GLU A 37 2.24 -8.88 3.82
CA GLU A 37 1.98 -8.22 2.54
C GLU A 37 3.27 -7.97 1.77
N LEU A 38 4.34 -7.55 2.46
CA LEU A 38 5.65 -7.34 1.86
C LEU A 38 6.25 -8.67 1.34
N PHE A 39 6.13 -9.74 2.12
CA PHE A 39 6.58 -11.07 1.72
C PHE A 39 5.86 -11.56 0.45
N ILE A 40 4.54 -11.42 0.41
CA ILE A 40 3.72 -11.78 -0.75
C ILE A 40 4.16 -11.01 -2.00
N LYS A 41 4.41 -9.69 -1.88
CA LYS A 41 4.90 -8.85 -2.99
C LYS A 41 6.23 -9.36 -3.52
N HIS A 42 7.20 -9.56 -2.64
CA HIS A 42 8.52 -10.08 -3.04
C HIS A 42 8.42 -11.45 -3.70
N ARG A 43 7.54 -12.34 -3.20
CA ARG A 43 7.36 -13.67 -3.80
C ARG A 43 6.74 -13.59 -5.20
N ILE A 44 5.77 -12.70 -5.42
CA ILE A 44 5.19 -12.45 -6.74
C ILE A 44 6.28 -11.94 -7.70
N ASP A 45 7.06 -10.95 -7.27
CA ASP A 45 8.14 -10.36 -8.08
C ASP A 45 9.18 -11.41 -8.46
N GLU A 46 9.56 -12.28 -7.52
CA GLU A 46 10.51 -13.37 -7.76
C GLU A 46 9.98 -14.36 -8.82
N ILE A 47 8.73 -14.80 -8.68
CA ILE A 47 8.11 -15.74 -9.63
C ILE A 47 7.99 -15.09 -11.01
N TYR A 48 7.57 -13.82 -11.09
CA TYR A 48 7.40 -13.11 -12.35
C TYR A 48 8.75 -12.84 -13.03
N THR A 49 9.79 -12.51 -12.26
CA THR A 49 11.17 -12.32 -12.77
C THR A 49 11.73 -13.63 -13.33
N LYS A 50 11.52 -14.76 -12.63
CA LYS A 50 11.98 -16.09 -13.09
C LYS A 50 11.16 -16.63 -14.25
N HIS A 51 9.86 -16.31 -14.30
CA HIS A 51 8.91 -16.85 -15.26
C HIS A 51 8.00 -15.73 -15.83
N PRO A 52 8.54 -14.84 -16.68
CA PRO A 52 7.79 -13.68 -17.18
C PRO A 52 6.58 -14.03 -18.06
N TYR A 53 6.53 -15.28 -18.54
CA TYR A 53 5.40 -15.82 -19.30
C TYR A 53 4.27 -16.38 -18.40
N TYR A 54 4.44 -16.40 -17.08
CA TYR A 54 3.38 -16.79 -16.15
C TYR A 54 2.40 -15.64 -15.96
N GLY A 55 1.17 -15.83 -16.44
CA GLY A 55 0.06 -14.94 -16.12
C GLY A 55 -0.43 -15.10 -14.68
N SER A 56 -1.19 -14.11 -14.20
CA SER A 56 -1.75 -14.06 -12.84
C SER A 56 -2.39 -15.36 -12.33
N ARG A 57 -3.08 -16.13 -13.19
CA ARG A 57 -3.70 -17.41 -12.79
C ARG A 57 -2.68 -18.43 -12.31
N ARG A 58 -1.53 -18.52 -13.00
CA ARG A 58 -0.50 -19.52 -12.72
C ARG A 58 0.29 -19.16 -11.46
N ILE A 59 0.52 -17.87 -11.25
CA ILE A 59 1.18 -17.34 -10.05
C ILE A 59 0.32 -17.56 -8.80
N VAL A 60 -1.00 -17.30 -8.89
CA VAL A 60 -1.94 -17.61 -7.79
C VAL A 60 -1.91 -19.09 -7.42
N ALA A 61 -1.88 -19.99 -8.41
CA ALA A 61 -1.85 -21.43 -8.15
C ALA A 61 -0.57 -21.85 -7.41
N LEU A 62 0.59 -21.29 -7.80
CA LEU A 62 1.87 -21.54 -7.12
C LEU A 62 1.86 -21.03 -5.67
N LEU A 63 1.43 -19.78 -5.47
CA LEU A 63 1.38 -19.18 -4.12
C LEU A 63 0.44 -19.95 -3.19
N ASN A 64 -0.74 -20.37 -3.69
CA ASN A 64 -1.65 -21.18 -2.90
C ASN A 64 -1.07 -22.57 -2.58
N ALA A 65 -0.30 -23.18 -3.50
CA ALA A 65 0.40 -24.43 -3.23
C ALA A 65 1.52 -24.27 -2.19
N GLU A 66 2.08 -23.06 -2.05
CA GLU A 66 3.03 -22.67 -1.00
C GLU A 66 2.34 -22.32 0.34
N GLY A 67 1.00 -22.40 0.42
CA GLY A 67 0.22 -22.08 1.61
C GLY A 67 -0.14 -20.59 1.76
N LEU A 68 0.24 -19.74 0.80
CA LEU A 68 -0.07 -18.31 0.77
C LEU A 68 -1.45 -18.13 0.15
N VAL A 69 -2.49 -18.22 0.97
CA VAL A 69 -3.89 -18.09 0.53
C VAL A 69 -4.12 -16.71 -0.08
N ILE A 70 -4.05 -16.62 -1.41
CA ILE A 70 -4.09 -15.36 -2.16
C ILE A 70 -5.12 -15.40 -3.27
N ASN A 71 -5.81 -14.27 -3.45
CA ASN A 71 -6.76 -14.10 -4.54
C ASN A 71 -6.08 -13.55 -5.82
N ARG A 72 -6.71 -13.81 -6.96
CA ARG A 72 -6.19 -13.36 -8.27
C ARG A 72 -6.09 -11.84 -8.42
N LYS A 73 -6.99 -11.07 -7.79
CA LYS A 73 -6.96 -9.60 -7.88
C LYS A 73 -5.71 -9.02 -7.21
N ALA A 74 -5.27 -9.60 -6.09
CA ALA A 74 -4.04 -9.20 -5.41
C ALA A 74 -2.83 -9.38 -6.34
N VAL A 75 -2.69 -10.55 -6.97
CA VAL A 75 -1.61 -10.82 -7.93
C VAL A 75 -1.69 -9.88 -9.15
N GLN A 76 -2.88 -9.58 -9.67
CA GLN A 76 -3.04 -8.67 -10.81
C GLN A 76 -2.59 -7.23 -10.52
N ARG A 77 -2.72 -6.76 -9.28
CA ARG A 77 -2.24 -5.41 -8.88
C ARG A 77 -0.72 -5.30 -8.93
N HIS A 78 -0.01 -6.41 -8.76
CA HIS A 78 1.46 -6.45 -8.76
C HIS A 78 2.05 -6.72 -10.15
N ILE A 79 1.31 -7.41 -11.03
CA ILE A 79 1.77 -7.77 -12.39
C ILE A 79 1.28 -6.78 -13.48
N GLY A 80 0.32 -5.90 -13.16
CA GLY A 80 -0.15 -4.84 -14.06
C GLY A 80 0.93 -3.81 -14.39
N PRO A 81 0.70 -2.86 -15.32
CA PRO A 81 1.73 -2.04 -15.99
C PRO A 81 2.37 -0.95 -15.10
N GLY A 82 2.73 -1.29 -13.87
CA GLY A 82 3.36 -0.44 -12.87
C GLY A 82 4.63 -1.07 -12.31
N LEU A 83 5.43 -1.68 -13.19
CA LEU A 83 6.88 -1.84 -13.03
C LEU A 83 7.56 -0.85 -13.97
#